data_AF-A0A6I0E637-F1
#
_entry.id   AF-A0A6I0E637-F1
#
_cell.length_a   1.000
_cell.length_b   1.000
_cell.length_c   1.000
_cell.angle_alpha   90.00
_cell.angle_beta   90.00
_cell.angle_gamma   90.00
#
_symmetry.space_group_name_H-M   'P 1'
#
loop_
_entity.id
_entity.type
_entity.pdbx_description
1 polymer ?
#
loop_
_entity_poly.entity_id
_entity_poly.type
_entity_poly.pdbx_seq_one_letter_code
_entity_poly.pdbx_strand_id
1 'polypeptide(L)'
;MKKIAGILLVLSLSVLSTSLYSQEDVVKILSGNLRDAEKLANAYLEPFGKGFGASLNNGWYNTAKPHKLLGFDLTFTAAISVPPSSQKTFDVSKLNLEYWSVQSGSNPNSPTVTGEKTNGTVLTNGGFTLTLPQGANLKFIPAPIIQVGVGLPFHTEVVGRFFPKVDINGVGNFSLWGIGVKNEFKEFIPGFKLIPINISLLLGYTNFKSSFDIDESKNQTLDFNAKGFTGK
;
A
#
# COMPACT_ATOMS: atom_id res chain seq x y z
N MET A 1 62.19 9.03 18.73
CA MET A 1 60.99 9.85 19.04
C MET A 1 60.29 10.14 17.70
N LYS A 2 59.18 9.45 17.35
CA LYS A 2 57.79 10.00 17.21
C LYS A 2 57.74 11.24 16.26
N LYS A 3 57.12 11.32 15.05
CA LYS A 3 55.78 10.92 14.50
C LYS A 3 55.80 11.10 12.95
N ILE A 4 55.25 10.19 12.12
CA ILE A 4 53.96 10.23 11.36
C ILE A 4 53.47 11.61 10.84
N ALA A 5 53.29 11.74 9.51
CA ALA A 5 52.20 12.43 8.77
C ALA A 5 52.49 12.33 7.26
N GLY A 6 51.60 11.98 6.33
CA GLY A 6 50.14 12.00 6.32
C GLY A 6 49.69 12.78 5.07
N ILE A 7 49.35 12.05 4.00
CA ILE A 7 48.80 12.57 2.73
C ILE A 7 47.47 13.30 2.98
N LEU A 8 47.31 14.52 2.47
CA LEU A 8 46.00 15.13 2.22
C LEU A 8 46.10 16.27 1.20
N LEU A 9 45.78 15.95 -0.05
CA LEU A 9 45.52 16.89 -1.13
C LEU A 9 44.10 17.46 -0.92
N VAL A 10 44.04 18.72 -0.51
CA VAL A 10 42.81 19.50 -0.30
C VAL A 10 42.19 19.81 -1.65
N LEU A 11 41.13 19.09 -2.02
CA LEU A 11 40.23 19.47 -3.12
C LEU A 11 39.11 20.35 -2.54
N SER A 12 39.29 21.66 -2.68
CA SER A 12 38.28 22.69 -2.43
C SER A 12 37.09 22.49 -3.36
N LEU A 13 35.99 21.93 -2.84
CA LEU A 13 34.70 21.89 -3.53
C LEU A 13 33.75 22.89 -2.85
N SER A 14 33.57 24.01 -3.55
CA SER A 14 32.66 25.11 -3.25
C SER A 14 31.21 24.62 -3.27
N VAL A 15 30.55 24.70 -2.12
CA VAL A 15 29.11 24.51 -1.97
C VAL A 15 28.40 25.74 -2.56
N LEU A 16 27.91 25.62 -3.79
CA LEU A 16 26.92 26.54 -4.34
C LEU A 16 25.54 26.03 -3.92
N SER A 17 24.98 26.64 -2.87
CA SER A 17 23.60 26.45 -2.43
C SER A 17 22.66 27.10 -3.44
N THR A 18 22.07 26.31 -4.35
CA THR A 18 20.92 26.77 -5.14
C THR A 18 19.64 26.47 -4.35
N SER A 19 18.91 27.54 -4.06
CA SER A 19 17.67 27.52 -3.29
C SER A 19 16.59 26.64 -3.95
N LEU A 20 16.09 25.69 -3.17
CA LEU A 20 14.94 24.83 -3.48
C LEU A 20 13.63 25.65 -3.39
N TYR A 21 13.00 25.90 -4.53
CA TYR A 21 11.70 26.61 -4.63
C TYR A 21 10.51 25.68 -4.97
N SER A 22 10.56 24.39 -4.63
CA SER A 22 9.44 23.46 -4.84
C SER A 22 8.80 22.94 -3.56
N GLN A 23 9.17 23.50 -2.41
CA GLN A 23 8.60 23.07 -1.13
C GLN A 23 7.17 23.60 -0.91
N GLU A 24 6.71 24.67 -1.56
CA GLU A 24 5.47 25.34 -1.16
C GLU A 24 4.19 24.49 -1.17
N ASP A 25 4.00 23.56 -2.12
CA ASP A 25 2.73 22.80 -2.21
C ASP A 25 2.69 21.55 -1.32
N VAL A 26 3.81 20.81 -1.25
CA VAL A 26 3.94 19.69 -0.30
C VAL A 26 4.06 20.22 1.14
N VAL A 27 4.74 21.35 1.34
CA VAL A 27 4.76 22.06 2.63
C VAL A 27 3.40 22.72 2.92
N LYS A 28 2.55 23.06 1.93
CA LYS A 28 1.17 23.51 2.20
C LYS A 28 0.27 22.40 2.73
N ILE A 29 0.38 21.19 2.19
CA ILE A 29 -0.31 20.01 2.71
C ILE A 29 0.25 19.62 4.10
N LEU A 30 1.56 19.79 4.31
CA LEU A 30 2.25 19.55 5.60
C LEU A 30 2.29 20.75 6.56
N SER A 31 1.71 21.90 6.20
CA SER A 31 1.63 23.09 7.09
C SER A 31 0.31 23.13 7.84
N GLY A 32 -0.62 22.21 7.56
CA GLY A 32 -1.50 21.70 8.59
C GLY A 32 -0.72 20.83 9.59
N ASN A 33 -1.25 20.66 10.80
CA ASN A 33 -0.70 19.67 11.72
C ASN A 33 -0.66 18.29 11.01
N LEU A 34 0.45 17.56 11.14
CA LEU A 34 0.64 16.21 10.58
C LEU A 34 -0.56 15.28 10.85
N ARG A 35 -1.22 15.48 12.00
CA ARG A 35 -2.45 14.75 12.39
C ARG A 35 -3.63 14.97 11.44
N ASP A 36 -3.83 16.20 10.96
CA ASP A 36 -4.92 16.50 10.04
C ASP A 36 -4.64 15.94 8.66
N ALA A 37 -3.39 16.02 8.19
CA ALA A 37 -2.95 15.41 6.95
C ALA A 37 -3.17 13.89 6.98
N GLU A 38 -2.83 13.23 8.10
CA GLU A 38 -3.07 11.80 8.29
C GLU A 38 -4.57 11.45 8.26
N LYS A 39 -5.42 12.20 8.99
CA LYS A 39 -6.88 12.00 8.99
C LYS A 39 -7.48 12.14 7.59
N LEU A 40 -7.10 13.20 6.87
CA LEU A 40 -7.56 13.47 5.51
C LEU A 40 -7.09 12.39 4.52
N ALA A 41 -5.82 12.02 4.56
CA ALA A 41 -5.26 10.97 3.72
C ALA A 41 -5.92 9.61 3.99
N ASN A 42 -6.11 9.26 5.27
CA ASN A 42 -6.82 8.04 5.66
C ASN A 42 -8.24 8.03 5.12
N ALA A 43 -9.03 9.08 5.35
CA ALA A 43 -10.42 9.14 4.86
C ALA A 43 -10.50 9.10 3.32
N TYR A 44 -9.58 9.76 2.62
CA TYR A 44 -9.52 9.76 1.16
C TYR A 44 -9.15 8.39 0.57
N LEU A 45 -8.20 7.68 1.18
CA LEU A 45 -7.65 6.41 0.66
C LEU A 45 -8.30 5.15 1.22
N GLU A 46 -9.02 5.23 2.34
CA GLU A 46 -9.57 4.08 3.06
C GLU A 46 -10.38 3.10 2.19
N PRO A 47 -11.31 3.55 1.31
CA PRO A 47 -12.09 2.61 0.49
C PRO A 47 -11.21 1.80 -0.46
N PHE A 48 -10.19 2.43 -1.03
CA PHE A 48 -9.20 1.75 -1.87
C PHE A 48 -8.36 0.79 -1.04
N GLY A 49 -7.83 1.23 0.10
CA GLY A 49 -7.01 0.40 0.99
C GLY A 49 -7.75 -0.85 1.46
N LYS A 50 -9.04 -0.73 1.84
CA LYS A 50 -9.88 -1.87 2.21
C LYS A 50 -10.12 -2.81 1.04
N GLY A 51 -10.55 -2.28 -0.11
CA GLY A 51 -10.87 -3.10 -1.28
C GLY A 51 -9.65 -3.82 -1.85
N PHE A 52 -8.55 -3.08 -2.00
CA PHE A 52 -7.28 -3.61 -2.50
C PHE A 52 -6.64 -4.59 -1.51
N GLY A 53 -6.60 -4.25 -0.21
CA GLY A 53 -6.09 -5.13 0.83
C GLY A 53 -6.88 -6.44 0.97
N ALA A 54 -8.20 -6.40 0.82
CA ALA A 54 -9.02 -7.61 0.78
C ALA A 54 -8.66 -8.48 -0.45
N SER A 55 -8.49 -7.88 -1.62
CA SER A 55 -8.06 -8.59 -2.83
C SER A 55 -6.66 -9.20 -2.69
N LEU A 56 -5.72 -8.53 -2.04
CA LEU A 56 -4.36 -9.06 -1.82
C LEU A 56 -4.30 -10.24 -0.83
N ASN A 57 -5.32 -10.39 0.02
CA ASN A 57 -5.43 -11.56 0.91
C ASN A 57 -6.06 -12.76 0.20
N ASN A 58 -6.81 -12.54 -0.88
CA ASN A 58 -7.24 -13.62 -1.76
C ASN A 58 -6.02 -14.26 -2.45
N GLY A 59 -6.00 -15.59 -2.53
CA GLY A 59 -4.92 -16.36 -3.17
C GLY A 59 -3.81 -16.86 -2.24
N TRP A 60 -3.68 -16.38 -0.99
CA TRP A 60 -2.71 -17.01 -0.06
C TRP A 60 -3.08 -18.46 0.31
N TYR A 61 -4.37 -18.81 0.26
CA TYR A 61 -4.89 -20.07 0.77
C TYR A 61 -5.92 -20.67 -0.19
N ASN A 62 -5.49 -21.60 -1.04
CA ASN A 62 -6.40 -22.36 -1.91
C ASN A 62 -6.62 -23.79 -1.39
N THR A 63 -5.61 -24.40 -0.76
CA THR A 63 -5.70 -25.73 -0.15
C THR A 63 -4.86 -25.81 1.12
N ALA A 64 -5.43 -26.45 2.15
CA ALA A 64 -4.74 -26.75 3.39
C ALA A 64 -3.67 -27.82 3.20
N LYS A 65 -3.79 -28.69 2.19
CA LYS A 65 -2.86 -29.78 1.93
C LYS A 65 -1.64 -29.28 1.15
N PRO A 66 -0.41 -29.42 1.68
CA PRO A 66 0.82 -29.16 0.96
C PRO A 66 0.96 -30.07 -0.25
N HIS A 67 1.64 -29.59 -1.29
CA HIS A 67 2.04 -30.43 -2.40
C HIS A 67 2.97 -31.56 -1.92
N LYS A 68 2.91 -32.70 -2.61
CA LYS A 68 3.87 -33.80 -2.39
C LYS A 68 5.28 -33.31 -2.70
N LEU A 69 6.29 -34.02 -2.23
CA LEU A 69 7.69 -33.73 -2.54
C LEU A 69 7.90 -33.52 -4.06
N LEU A 70 8.44 -32.35 -4.42
CA LEU A 70 8.64 -31.88 -5.82
C LEU A 70 7.37 -31.67 -6.65
N GLY A 71 6.18 -31.90 -6.09
CA GLY A 71 4.93 -31.45 -6.68
C GLY A 71 4.89 -29.93 -6.69
N PHE A 72 4.47 -29.35 -7.80
CA PHE A 72 4.39 -27.90 -7.95
C PHE A 72 3.07 -27.49 -8.59
N ASP A 73 2.71 -26.24 -8.35
CA ASP A 73 1.60 -25.59 -9.03
C ASP A 73 1.98 -24.17 -9.47
N LEU A 74 1.30 -23.72 -10.53
CA LEU A 74 1.29 -22.34 -10.98
C LEU A 74 -0.15 -21.88 -10.96
N THR A 75 -0.45 -20.92 -10.09
CA THR A 75 -1.79 -20.38 -9.88
C THR A 75 -1.85 -18.93 -10.33
N PHE A 76 -2.88 -18.61 -11.14
CA PHE A 76 -3.21 -17.24 -11.51
C PHE A 76 -4.53 -16.85 -10.86
N THR A 77 -4.53 -15.76 -10.09
CA THR A 77 -5.72 -15.24 -9.39
C THR A 77 -6.00 -13.83 -9.87
N ALA A 78 -7.12 -13.61 -10.55
CA ALA A 78 -7.59 -12.27 -10.92
C ALA A 78 -8.60 -11.79 -9.87
N ALA A 79 -8.12 -11.23 -8.76
CA ALA A 79 -8.99 -10.65 -7.75
C ALA A 79 -9.45 -9.25 -8.20
N ILE A 80 -10.75 -8.98 -8.04
CA ILE A 80 -11.36 -7.67 -8.32
C ILE A 80 -12.21 -7.30 -7.11
N SER A 81 -12.06 -6.07 -6.63
CA SER A 81 -12.91 -5.51 -5.57
C SER A 81 -13.73 -4.35 -6.11
N VAL A 82 -14.97 -4.24 -5.66
CA VAL A 82 -15.87 -3.14 -6.03
C VAL A 82 -16.04 -2.24 -4.81
N PRO A 83 -15.59 -0.98 -4.87
CA PRO A 83 -15.79 -0.03 -3.78
C PRO A 83 -17.29 0.16 -3.47
N PRO A 84 -17.71 0.08 -2.19
CA PRO A 84 -19.10 0.35 -1.82
C PRO A 84 -19.53 1.76 -2.23
N SER A 85 -20.75 1.92 -2.75
CA SER A 85 -21.29 3.23 -3.14
C SER A 85 -21.33 4.22 -1.97
N SER A 86 -21.59 3.73 -0.75
CA SER A 86 -21.59 4.51 0.48
C SER A 86 -20.22 5.05 0.90
N GLN A 87 -19.12 4.55 0.31
CA GLN A 87 -17.75 4.94 0.61
C GLN A 87 -17.11 5.78 -0.51
N LYS A 88 -17.91 6.24 -1.49
CA LYS A 88 -17.43 7.12 -2.56
C LYS A 88 -17.19 8.56 -2.10
N THR A 89 -17.75 8.95 -0.97
CA THR A 89 -17.52 10.25 -0.34
C THR A 89 -17.25 10.05 1.14
N PHE A 90 -16.62 11.06 1.75
CA PHE A 90 -16.43 11.14 3.18
C PHE A 90 -16.77 12.55 3.66
N ASP A 91 -17.31 12.63 4.87
CA ASP A 91 -17.72 13.88 5.49
C ASP A 91 -16.54 14.45 6.30
N VAL A 92 -15.95 15.53 5.78
CA VAL A 92 -14.76 16.16 6.37
C VAL A 92 -15.06 16.75 7.75
N SER A 93 -16.31 17.17 7.99
CA SER A 93 -16.72 17.75 9.27
C SER A 93 -16.66 16.74 10.43
N LYS A 94 -16.69 15.43 10.12
CA LYS A 94 -16.61 14.35 11.12
C LYS A 94 -15.18 13.92 11.46
N LEU A 95 -14.17 14.48 10.79
CA LEU A 95 -12.77 14.11 11.01
C LEU A 95 -12.15 14.79 12.24
N ASN A 96 -12.84 15.76 12.86
CA ASN A 96 -12.35 16.53 14.01
C ASN A 96 -10.93 17.07 13.75
N LEU A 97 -10.79 17.83 12.67
CA LEU A 97 -9.52 18.45 12.29
C LEU A 97 -9.13 19.53 13.31
N GLU A 98 -7.84 19.62 13.63
CA GLU A 98 -7.29 20.54 14.65
C GLU A 98 -6.91 21.90 14.05
N TYR A 99 -6.36 21.88 12.83
CA TYR A 99 -5.85 23.05 12.13
C TYR A 99 -6.82 23.51 11.04
N TRP A 100 -7.41 22.58 10.29
CA TRP A 100 -8.29 22.95 9.17
C TRP A 100 -9.76 23.01 9.57
N SER A 101 -10.49 23.96 9.01
CA SER A 101 -11.96 24.03 9.11
C SER A 101 -12.59 24.04 7.73
N VAL A 102 -13.81 23.52 7.58
CA VAL A 102 -14.55 23.57 6.32
C VAL A 102 -14.87 25.03 6.01
N GLN A 103 -14.49 25.51 4.82
CA GLN A 103 -14.77 26.87 4.40
C GLN A 103 -16.29 27.10 4.30
N SER A 104 -16.77 28.22 4.82
CA SER A 104 -18.19 28.60 4.72
C SER A 104 -18.67 28.58 3.25
N GLY A 105 -19.79 27.89 3.00
CA GLY A 105 -20.35 27.68 1.67
C GLY A 105 -19.75 26.51 0.88
N SER A 106 -18.71 25.84 1.40
CA SER A 106 -18.20 24.60 0.81
C SER A 106 -19.03 23.39 1.25
N ASN A 107 -19.16 22.40 0.36
CA ASN A 107 -19.80 21.12 0.68
C ASN A 107 -18.87 20.29 1.58
N PRO A 108 -19.28 19.88 2.79
CA PRO A 108 -18.43 19.10 3.70
C PRO A 108 -18.21 17.65 3.22
N ASN A 109 -18.99 17.15 2.26
CA ASN A 109 -18.80 15.82 1.69
C ASN A 109 -17.80 15.89 0.51
N SER A 110 -16.60 15.38 0.73
CA SER A 110 -15.54 15.30 -0.28
C SER A 110 -15.53 13.91 -0.94
N PRO A 111 -15.17 13.78 -2.23
CA PRO A 111 -14.97 12.48 -2.85
C PRO A 111 -13.77 11.74 -2.23
N THR A 112 -13.88 10.42 -2.10
CA THR A 112 -12.73 9.55 -1.83
C THR A 112 -11.98 9.28 -3.13
N VAL A 113 -10.82 8.62 -3.08
CA VAL A 113 -10.08 8.22 -4.29
C VAL A 113 -10.93 7.33 -5.23
N THR A 114 -11.87 6.57 -4.68
CA THR A 114 -12.82 5.74 -5.46
C THR A 114 -14.06 6.51 -5.94
N GLY A 115 -14.27 7.73 -5.42
CA GLY A 115 -15.39 8.60 -5.71
C GLY A 115 -15.33 9.26 -7.08
N GLU A 116 -16.33 10.06 -7.39
CA GLU A 116 -16.45 10.75 -8.68
C GLU A 116 -15.34 11.81 -8.88
N LYS A 117 -15.06 12.15 -10.15
CA LYS A 117 -14.13 13.21 -10.54
C LYS A 117 -14.79 14.58 -10.36
N THR A 118 -15.08 14.94 -9.11
CA THR A 118 -15.66 16.22 -8.70
C THR A 118 -14.70 16.95 -7.76
N ASN A 119 -14.78 18.28 -7.71
CA ASN A 119 -13.93 19.06 -6.81
C ASN A 119 -14.20 18.68 -5.35
N GLY A 120 -13.13 18.52 -4.56
CA GLY A 120 -13.24 18.22 -3.15
C GLY A 120 -13.63 19.41 -2.29
N THR A 121 -13.90 19.12 -1.02
CA THR A 121 -14.20 20.14 -0.01
C THR A 121 -13.05 21.15 0.08
N VAL A 122 -13.39 22.42 0.24
CA VAL A 122 -12.41 23.49 0.46
C VAL A 122 -12.29 23.75 1.95
N LEU A 123 -11.07 23.66 2.45
CA LEU A 123 -10.70 23.90 3.83
C LEU A 123 -10.04 25.28 3.96
N THR A 124 -10.18 25.89 5.13
CA THR A 124 -9.55 27.18 5.43
C THR A 124 -9.02 27.24 6.86
N ASN A 125 -7.93 27.99 7.02
CA ASN A 125 -7.39 28.44 8.30
C ASN A 125 -6.66 29.78 8.09
N GLY A 126 -7.03 30.82 8.84
CA GLY A 126 -6.23 32.05 8.91
C GLY A 126 -6.01 32.77 7.57
N GLY A 127 -6.92 32.63 6.61
CA GLY A 127 -6.79 33.20 5.27
C GLY A 127 -6.13 32.28 4.23
N PHE A 128 -5.61 31.12 4.63
CA PHE A 128 -5.17 30.06 3.72
C PHE A 128 -6.35 29.18 3.31
N THR A 129 -6.31 28.67 2.08
CA THR A 129 -7.27 27.71 1.57
C THR A 129 -6.56 26.46 1.05
N LEU A 130 -7.19 25.31 1.24
CA LEU A 130 -6.75 24.01 0.74
C LEU A 130 -7.95 23.30 0.13
N THR A 131 -7.90 23.03 -1.17
CA THR A 131 -8.91 22.21 -1.85
C THR A 131 -8.51 20.75 -1.78
N LEU A 132 -9.39 19.90 -1.23
CA LEU A 132 -9.17 18.46 -1.21
C LEU A 132 -9.21 17.87 -2.63
N PRO A 133 -8.47 16.78 -2.88
CA PRO A 133 -8.38 16.17 -4.20
C PRO A 133 -9.74 15.65 -4.69
N GLN A 134 -9.91 15.65 -6.00
CA GLN A 134 -11.00 14.95 -6.68
C GLN A 134 -10.81 13.43 -6.60
N GLY A 135 -11.89 12.66 -6.73
CA GLY A 135 -11.80 11.20 -6.86
C GLY A 135 -11.31 10.77 -8.25
N ALA A 136 -10.99 9.47 -8.40
CA ALA A 136 -10.55 8.88 -9.68
C ALA A 136 -11.66 8.16 -10.45
N ASN A 137 -12.88 8.09 -9.92
CA ASN A 137 -14.05 7.38 -10.44
C ASN A 137 -13.80 5.88 -10.68
N LEU A 138 -13.21 5.22 -9.68
CA LEU A 138 -12.84 3.81 -9.76
C LEU A 138 -14.09 2.93 -9.62
N LYS A 139 -14.47 2.25 -10.71
CA LYS A 139 -15.58 1.28 -10.71
C LYS A 139 -15.19 -0.07 -10.10
N PHE A 140 -13.92 -0.44 -10.23
CA PHE A 140 -13.36 -1.67 -9.72
C PHE A 140 -11.87 -1.49 -9.45
N ILE A 141 -11.34 -2.29 -8.53
CA ILE A 141 -9.93 -2.29 -8.14
C ILE A 141 -9.36 -3.67 -8.50
N PRO A 142 -8.52 -3.77 -9.54
CA PRO A 142 -7.90 -5.03 -9.92
C PRO A 142 -6.68 -5.35 -9.05
N ALA A 143 -6.48 -6.62 -8.73
CA ALA A 143 -5.29 -7.14 -8.06
C ALA A 143 -4.94 -8.56 -8.58
N PRO A 144 -4.46 -8.68 -9.83
CA PRO A 144 -3.98 -9.95 -10.35
C PRO A 144 -2.76 -10.47 -9.58
N ILE A 145 -2.74 -11.75 -9.21
CA ILE A 145 -1.62 -12.38 -8.50
C ILE A 145 -1.22 -13.64 -9.25
N ILE A 146 0.08 -13.79 -9.50
CA ILE A 146 0.71 -15.02 -9.95
C ILE A 146 1.36 -15.67 -8.74
N GLN A 147 1.16 -16.97 -8.56
CA GLN A 147 1.67 -17.73 -7.43
C GLN A 147 2.28 -19.05 -7.90
N VAL A 148 3.38 -19.44 -7.28
CA VAL A 148 4.06 -20.71 -7.53
C VAL A 148 4.27 -21.40 -6.18
N GLY A 149 3.78 -22.63 -6.07
CA GLY A 149 3.99 -23.50 -4.92
C GLY A 149 4.91 -24.66 -5.26
N VAL A 150 5.80 -25.06 -4.35
CA VAL A 150 6.61 -26.28 -4.46
C VAL A 150 6.59 -27.04 -3.14
N GLY A 151 6.21 -28.32 -3.23
CA GLY A 151 6.22 -29.25 -2.11
C GLY A 151 7.62 -29.70 -1.72
N LEU A 152 7.88 -29.69 -0.43
CA LEU A 152 9.12 -30.07 0.25
C LEU A 152 8.90 -31.31 1.14
N PRO A 153 9.98 -31.92 1.68
CA PRO A 153 9.85 -32.99 2.66
C PRO A 153 9.05 -32.56 3.89
N PHE A 154 8.59 -33.55 4.67
CA PHE A 154 7.85 -33.34 5.92
C PHE A 154 6.56 -32.52 5.76
N HIS A 155 5.82 -32.77 4.67
CA HIS A 155 4.54 -32.10 4.40
C HIS A 155 4.66 -30.57 4.49
N THR A 156 5.74 -30.03 3.90
CA THR A 156 6.01 -28.60 3.85
C THR A 156 5.87 -28.13 2.41
N GLU A 157 5.49 -26.87 2.21
CA GLU A 157 5.41 -26.25 0.90
C GLU A 157 5.96 -24.82 1.01
N VAL A 158 6.79 -24.43 0.05
CA VAL A 158 7.21 -23.04 -0.11
C VAL A 158 6.39 -22.44 -1.24
N VAL A 159 5.96 -21.20 -1.04
CA VAL A 159 5.07 -20.50 -1.94
C VAL A 159 5.66 -19.14 -2.26
N GLY A 160 5.90 -18.85 -3.53
CA GLY A 160 6.23 -17.52 -4.03
C GLY A 160 4.99 -16.88 -4.66
N ARG A 161 4.79 -15.57 -4.45
CA ARG A 161 3.72 -14.83 -5.13
C ARG A 161 4.19 -13.48 -5.65
N PHE A 162 3.58 -13.04 -6.73
CA PHE A 162 3.91 -11.80 -7.42
C PHE A 162 2.65 -11.14 -7.97
N PHE A 163 2.48 -9.87 -7.67
CA PHE A 163 1.54 -8.96 -8.32
C PHE A 163 2.34 -8.08 -9.28
N PRO A 164 2.13 -8.22 -10.61
CA PRO A 164 2.80 -7.36 -11.59
C PRO A 164 2.54 -5.89 -11.33
N LYS A 165 3.42 -5.03 -11.86
CA LYS A 165 3.21 -3.59 -11.85
C LYS A 165 1.93 -3.27 -12.62
N VAL A 166 0.93 -2.76 -11.94
CA VAL A 166 -0.33 -2.29 -12.52
C VAL A 166 -0.47 -0.80 -12.22
N ASP A 167 -0.77 -0.04 -13.27
CA ASP A 167 -1.10 1.38 -13.19
C ASP A 167 -2.62 1.54 -13.07
N ILE A 168 -3.06 2.23 -12.02
CA ILE A 168 -4.45 2.59 -11.79
C ILE A 168 -4.58 4.09 -11.98
N ASN A 169 -5.17 4.50 -13.10
CA ASN A 169 -5.34 5.90 -13.47
C ASN A 169 -6.00 6.70 -12.33
N GLY A 170 -5.38 7.82 -11.97
CA GLY A 170 -5.82 8.71 -10.90
C GLY A 170 -5.50 8.22 -9.49
N VAL A 171 -4.80 7.09 -9.37
CA VAL A 171 -4.30 6.56 -8.10
C VAL A 171 -2.80 6.38 -8.17
N GLY A 172 -2.25 5.67 -9.15
CA GLY A 172 -0.82 5.43 -9.28
C GLY A 172 -0.49 3.97 -9.58
N ASN A 173 0.79 3.64 -9.43
CA ASN A 173 1.31 2.32 -9.76
C ASN A 173 1.44 1.45 -8.51
N PHE A 174 1.18 0.16 -8.68
CA PHE A 174 1.21 -0.81 -7.60
C PHE A 174 1.87 -2.11 -8.03
N SER A 175 2.69 -2.69 -7.17
CA SER A 175 3.30 -4.00 -7.38
C SER A 175 3.59 -4.68 -6.05
N LEU A 176 3.72 -5.99 -6.05
CA LEU A 176 4.00 -6.76 -4.85
C LEU A 176 4.75 -8.03 -5.17
N TRP A 177 5.59 -8.47 -4.23
CA TRP A 177 6.06 -9.84 -4.19
C TRP A 177 5.98 -10.38 -2.76
N GLY A 178 5.91 -11.69 -2.63
CA GLY A 178 5.89 -12.35 -1.34
C GLY A 178 6.41 -13.77 -1.41
N ILE A 179 6.80 -14.27 -0.24
CA ILE A 179 7.22 -15.65 -0.04
C ILE A 179 6.55 -16.17 1.23
N GLY A 180 6.15 -17.43 1.22
CA GLY A 180 5.57 -18.07 2.38
C GLY A 180 5.96 -19.54 2.50
N VAL A 181 5.73 -20.07 3.69
CA VAL A 181 5.93 -21.48 4.04
C VAL A 181 4.63 -21.98 4.64
N LYS A 182 4.18 -23.13 4.15
CA LYS A 182 2.99 -23.84 4.63
C LYS A 182 3.41 -25.21 5.13
N ASN A 183 2.97 -25.61 6.31
CA ASN A 183 3.25 -26.94 6.86
C ASN A 183 1.96 -27.58 7.38
N GLU A 184 1.79 -28.88 7.14
CA GLU A 184 0.65 -29.66 7.66
C GLU A 184 1.00 -30.34 8.98
N PHE A 185 0.19 -30.11 10.02
CA PHE A 185 0.47 -30.59 11.38
C PHE A 185 -0.22 -31.91 11.75
N LYS A 186 -0.88 -32.56 10.79
CA LYS A 186 -1.64 -33.79 11.04
C LYS A 186 -0.80 -34.89 11.69
N GLU A 187 0.49 -34.92 11.40
CA GLU A 187 1.42 -35.94 11.92
C GLU A 187 1.79 -35.73 13.40
N PHE A 188 1.64 -34.50 13.92
CA PHE A 188 2.06 -34.13 15.28
C PHE A 188 0.94 -34.28 16.33
N ILE A 189 -0.31 -34.49 15.91
CA ILE A 189 -1.45 -34.64 16.83
C ILE A 189 -1.78 -36.14 16.99
N PRO A 190 -1.49 -36.76 18.15
CA PRO A 190 -1.82 -38.17 18.40
C PRO A 190 -3.32 -38.45 18.20
N GLY A 191 -3.66 -39.50 17.46
CA GLY A 191 -5.05 -39.91 17.20
C GLY A 191 -5.75 -39.25 16.00
N PHE A 192 -5.17 -38.20 15.41
CA PHE A 192 -5.79 -37.47 14.28
C PHE A 192 -5.38 -37.98 12.88
N LYS A 193 -4.49 -38.98 12.80
CA LYS A 193 -4.02 -39.54 11.51
C LYS A 193 -5.15 -40.13 10.63
N LEU A 194 -6.21 -40.65 11.25
CA LEU A 194 -7.32 -41.32 10.56
C LEU A 194 -8.49 -40.39 10.18
N ILE A 195 -8.48 -39.13 10.63
CA ILE A 195 -9.57 -38.19 10.37
C ILE A 195 -9.37 -37.57 8.98
N PRO A 196 -10.40 -37.52 8.11
CA PRO A 196 -10.29 -37.02 6.73
C PRO A 196 -10.26 -35.48 6.65
N ILE A 197 -9.55 -34.83 7.58
CA ILE A 197 -9.31 -33.38 7.59
C ILE A 197 -7.81 -33.12 7.43
N ASN A 198 -7.45 -32.00 6.80
CA ASN A 198 -6.09 -31.50 6.68
C ASN A 198 -6.01 -30.18 7.45
N ILE A 199 -5.01 -30.05 8.32
CA ILE A 199 -4.80 -28.85 9.15
C ILE A 199 -3.38 -28.38 8.90
N SER A 200 -3.24 -27.15 8.42
CA SER A 200 -1.95 -26.52 8.15
C SER A 200 -1.89 -25.11 8.70
N LEU A 201 -0.66 -24.66 8.93
CA LEU A 201 -0.30 -23.28 9.22
C LEU A 201 0.49 -22.77 8.02
N LEU A 202 0.18 -21.55 7.59
CA LEU A 202 1.00 -20.84 6.63
C LEU A 202 1.49 -19.53 7.25
N LEU A 203 2.77 -19.27 7.03
CA LEU A 203 3.44 -18.02 7.37
C LEU A 203 3.96 -17.39 6.08
N GLY A 204 3.71 -16.11 5.88
CA GLY A 204 4.08 -15.38 4.68
C GLY A 204 4.74 -14.05 5.02
N TYR A 205 5.67 -13.63 4.16
CA TYR A 205 6.21 -12.29 4.07
C TYR A 205 5.80 -11.67 2.75
N THR A 206 5.49 -10.38 2.77
CA THR A 206 5.07 -9.61 1.60
C THR A 206 5.80 -8.28 1.58
N ASN A 207 6.33 -7.90 0.42
CA ASN A 207 6.80 -6.54 0.13
C ASN A 207 5.89 -5.92 -0.92
N PHE A 208 5.29 -4.79 -0.56
CA PHE A 208 4.42 -4.00 -1.41
C PHE A 208 5.11 -2.69 -1.80
N LYS A 209 5.02 -2.34 -3.08
CA LYS A 209 5.54 -1.08 -3.62
C LYS A 209 4.42 -0.33 -4.31
N SER A 210 4.36 0.97 -4.05
CA SER A 210 3.46 1.89 -4.72
C SER A 210 4.22 3.15 -5.14
N SER A 211 3.87 3.71 -6.30
CA SER A 211 4.43 4.99 -6.76
C SER A 211 3.33 5.91 -7.28
N PHE A 212 3.39 7.18 -6.88
CA PHE A 212 2.42 8.22 -7.25
C PHE A 212 3.13 9.36 -7.97
N ASP A 213 2.61 9.78 -9.12
CA ASP A 213 3.18 10.92 -9.85
C ASP A 213 2.66 12.22 -9.22
N ILE A 214 3.56 13.09 -8.74
CA ILE A 214 3.19 14.40 -8.16
C ILE A 214 3.04 15.44 -9.28
N ASP A 215 3.96 15.40 -10.25
CA ASP A 215 4.02 16.34 -11.36
C ASP A 215 4.53 15.58 -12.61
N GLU A 216 3.58 15.24 -13.49
CA GLU A 216 3.84 14.54 -14.76
C GLU A 216 4.81 15.34 -15.65
N SER A 217 4.85 16.67 -15.52
CA SER A 217 5.73 17.53 -16.34
C SER A 217 7.19 17.52 -15.88
N LYS A 218 7.46 17.07 -14.64
CA LYS A 218 8.79 17.08 -14.02
C LYS A 218 9.32 15.69 -13.67
N ASN A 219 8.62 14.61 -14.05
CA ASN A 219 8.96 13.22 -13.70
C ASN A 219 9.22 13.03 -12.18
N GLN A 220 8.44 13.70 -11.33
CA GLN A 220 8.57 13.57 -9.88
C GLN A 220 7.61 12.51 -9.35
N THR A 221 8.15 11.45 -8.77
CA THR A 221 7.39 10.32 -8.22
C THR A 221 7.58 10.21 -6.71
N LEU A 222 6.50 9.89 -5.99
CA LEU A 222 6.53 9.48 -4.59
C LEU A 222 6.47 7.97 -4.50
N ASP A 223 7.56 7.37 -4.04
CA ASP A 223 7.66 5.93 -3.85
C ASP A 223 7.38 5.54 -2.40
N PHE A 224 6.47 4.58 -2.21
CA PHE A 224 6.15 3.97 -0.94
C PHE A 224 6.52 2.49 -0.96
N ASN A 225 7.22 2.04 0.08
CA ASN A 225 7.52 0.62 0.31
C ASN A 225 6.92 0.19 1.65
N ALA A 226 6.07 -0.84 1.62
CA ALA A 226 5.50 -1.45 2.81
C ALA A 226 5.91 -2.92 2.91
N LYS A 227 6.14 -3.39 4.13
CA LYS A 227 6.46 -4.79 4.44
C LYS A 227 5.42 -5.33 5.41
N GLY A 228 5.00 -6.56 5.21
CA GLY A 228 3.99 -7.21 6.05
C GLY A 228 4.23 -8.70 6.20
N PHE A 229 3.78 -9.21 7.35
CA PHE A 229 3.73 -10.64 7.63
C PHE A 229 2.28 -11.11 7.62
N THR A 230 2.05 -12.34 7.15
CA THR A 230 0.73 -12.97 7.10
C THR A 230 0.82 -14.32 7.79
N GLY A 231 -0.15 -14.65 8.65
CA GLY A 231 -0.28 -15.97 9.26
C GLY A 231 -1.73 -16.45 9.23
N LYS A 232 -1.97 -17.73 8.94
CA LYS A 232 -3.29 -18.35 8.97
C LYS A 232 -3.19 -19.86 9.18
#